data_AF-A0AAJ0BXE5-F1
#
_entry.id   AF-A0AAJ0BXE5-F1
#
_cell.length_a   1.000
_cell.length_b   1.000
_cell.length_c   1.000
_cell.angle_alpha   90.00
_cell.angle_beta   90.00
_cell.angle_gamma   90.00
#
_symmetry.space_group_name_H-M   'P 1'
#
loop_
_entity.id
_entity.type
_entity.pdbx_description
1 polymer ?
#
loop_
_entity_poly.entity_id
_entity_poly.type
_entity_poly.pdbx_seq_one_letter_code
_entity_poly.pdbx_strand_id
1 'polypeptide(L)'
;MIAQRVGATALRRVATKPSNAFFTQNLVRAALASNLSATQSRPVTTQKLTPNEGNTILDQQRLLRPVSPHLEIYDKKQTYFGGSIWQRFTGAGLSGALYVYAAAYLTAPLLGWHLESQSLVAAFAALPVAAKTGVKFVAAWPLVFHFYNGIRHLVYDLAIGFSKKTIIQGGYMIWGASVVTTVGLLFL
;
A
#
# COMPACT_ATOMS: atom_id res chain seq x y z
N MET A 1 -7.83 19.61 41.47
CA MET A 1 -7.12 18.54 42.24
C MET A 1 -5.65 18.30 41.84
N ILE A 2 -5.04 19.06 40.92
CA ILE A 2 -3.65 18.79 40.46
C ILE A 2 -2.58 19.62 41.21
N ALA A 3 -2.95 20.76 41.80
CA ALA A 3 -2.03 21.66 42.50
C ALA A 3 -1.34 21.04 43.74
N GLN A 4 -1.95 20.04 44.37
CA GLN A 4 -1.42 19.43 45.59
C GLN A 4 -0.25 18.47 45.37
N ARG A 5 -0.01 17.97 44.15
CA ARG A 5 1.05 16.98 43.88
C ARG A 5 2.42 17.60 43.58
N VAL A 6 2.45 18.85 43.14
CA VAL A 6 3.71 19.54 42.78
C VAL A 6 4.49 19.96 44.03
N GLY A 7 3.81 20.48 45.05
CA GLY A 7 4.44 20.88 46.31
C GLY A 7 5.09 19.72 47.08
N ALA A 8 4.49 18.53 47.03
CA ALA A 8 4.98 17.35 47.76
C ALA A 8 6.31 16.79 47.21
N THR A 9 6.60 16.98 45.92
CA THR A 9 7.81 16.40 45.29
C THR A 9 9.04 17.29 45.52
N ALA A 10 8.84 18.60 45.63
CA ALA A 10 9.88 19.56 45.97
C ALA A 10 10.36 19.39 47.43
N LEU A 11 9.43 19.26 48.37
CA LEU A 11 9.74 19.03 49.79
C LEU A 11 10.50 17.72 50.03
N ARG A 12 10.21 16.67 49.24
CA ARG A 12 10.89 15.37 49.36
C ARG A 12 12.36 15.37 48.91
N ARG A 13 12.75 16.27 48.00
CA ARG A 13 14.15 16.42 47.55
C ARG A 13 15.00 17.21 48.54
N VAL A 14 14.41 18.15 49.27
CA VAL A 14 15.10 18.92 50.32
C VAL A 14 15.38 18.05 51.54
N ALA A 15 14.50 17.10 51.86
CA ALA A 15 14.64 16.24 53.03
C ALA A 15 15.69 15.11 52.91
N THR A 16 16.20 14.79 51.71
CA THR A 16 16.96 13.55 51.47
C THR A 16 18.49 13.70 51.39
N LYS A 17 19.06 14.90 51.57
CA LYS A 17 20.54 15.08 51.62
C LYS A 17 20.98 16.18 52.60
N PRO A 18 21.37 15.85 53.84
CA PRO A 18 22.13 16.75 54.69
C PRO A 18 23.62 16.48 54.46
N SER A 19 24.28 17.22 53.58
CA SER A 19 25.74 17.23 53.53
C SER A 19 26.25 18.64 53.28
N ASN A 20 26.90 19.18 54.30
CA ASN A 20 27.65 20.44 54.32
C ASN A 20 28.79 20.40 53.29
N ALA A 21 28.53 20.86 52.08
CA ALA A 21 29.49 21.34 51.10
C ALA A 21 28.69 21.86 49.89
N PHE A 22 29.16 22.87 49.16
CA PHE A 22 28.53 23.44 47.94
C PHE A 22 27.51 24.59 48.12
N PHE A 23 27.48 25.26 49.27
CA PHE A 23 26.45 26.25 49.59
C PHE A 23 26.63 27.67 49.01
N THR A 24 27.64 27.97 48.19
CA THR A 24 27.86 29.36 47.72
C THR A 24 27.78 29.58 46.21
N GLN A 25 28.16 28.61 45.38
CA GLN A 25 28.17 28.79 43.92
C GLN A 25 26.85 28.42 43.22
N ASN A 26 26.04 27.54 43.83
CA ASN A 26 24.76 27.12 43.26
C ASN A 26 23.58 27.97 43.72
N LEU A 27 23.73 28.83 44.75
CA LEU A 27 22.66 29.71 45.21
C LEU A 27 22.29 30.76 44.15
N VAL A 28 23.27 31.33 43.47
CA VAL A 28 23.03 32.32 42.41
C VAL A 28 22.32 31.67 41.22
N ARG A 29 22.71 30.45 40.82
CA ARG A 29 22.03 29.67 39.77
C ARG A 29 20.63 29.21 40.18
N ALA A 30 20.43 28.81 41.44
CA ALA A 30 19.12 28.42 41.95
C ALA A 30 18.18 29.63 42.09
N ALA A 31 18.69 30.79 42.50
CA ALA A 31 17.95 32.05 42.56
C ALA A 31 17.60 32.61 41.15
N LEU A 32 18.50 32.44 40.17
CA LEU A 32 18.21 32.74 38.76
C LEU A 32 17.19 31.76 38.17
N ALA A 33 17.24 30.47 38.55
CA ALA A 33 16.28 29.47 38.11
C ALA A 33 14.91 29.59 38.80
N SER A 34 14.83 30.11 40.04
CA SER A 34 13.55 30.35 40.72
C SER A 34 12.74 31.50 40.12
N ASN A 35 13.38 32.40 39.36
CA ASN A 35 12.71 33.46 38.60
C ASN A 35 12.24 33.00 37.22
N LEU A 36 12.64 31.80 36.76
CA LEU A 36 12.07 31.19 35.57
C LEU A 36 10.77 30.49 35.98
N SER A 37 9.65 31.17 35.74
CA SER A 37 8.31 30.62 35.91
C SER A 37 8.18 29.33 35.09
N ALA A 38 8.35 28.18 35.73
CA ALA A 38 8.16 26.85 35.13
C ALA A 38 6.69 26.56 34.83
N THR A 39 5.78 27.41 35.30
CA THR A 39 4.36 27.40 34.99
C THR A 39 4.10 28.10 33.66
N GLN A 40 4.22 27.34 32.57
CA GLN A 40 3.64 27.75 31.28
C GLN A 40 2.11 27.71 31.42
N SER A 41 1.48 28.81 31.85
CA SER A 41 0.02 28.93 31.78
C SER A 41 -0.36 29.17 30.32
N ARG A 42 -0.92 28.15 29.67
CA ARG A 42 -1.60 28.35 28.39
C ARG A 42 -3.04 28.76 28.70
N PRO A 43 -3.46 30.02 28.47
CA PRO A 43 -4.87 30.35 28.54
C PRO A 43 -5.58 29.57 27.42
N VAL A 44 -6.38 28.58 27.79
CA VAL A 44 -7.22 27.84 26.86
C VAL A 44 -8.64 28.39 27.00
N THR A 45 -9.06 29.19 26.03
CA THR A 45 -10.45 29.64 25.93
C THR A 45 -11.25 28.60 25.16
N THR A 46 -12.35 28.13 25.74
CA THR A 46 -13.30 27.24 25.05
C THR A 46 -14.45 28.06 24.47
N GLN A 47 -14.92 27.66 23.29
CA GLN A 47 -16.14 28.19 22.69
C GLN A 47 -17.20 27.10 22.67
N LYS A 48 -18.47 27.47 22.91
CA LYS A 48 -19.59 26.55 22.71
C LYS A 48 -19.86 26.46 21.21
N LEU A 49 -19.75 25.26 20.66
CA LEU A 49 -20.03 24.98 19.25
C LEU A 49 -21.24 24.07 19.15
N THR A 50 -22.06 24.28 18.14
CA THR A 50 -23.04 23.30 17.70
C THR A 50 -22.33 22.10 17.06
N PRO A 51 -22.95 20.91 17.01
CA PRO A 51 -22.34 19.73 16.37
C PRO A 51 -21.89 19.96 14.93
N ASN A 52 -22.65 20.74 14.13
CA ASN A 52 -22.31 21.04 12.75
C ASN A 52 -21.06 21.92 12.61
N GLU A 53 -20.92 22.95 13.47
CA GLU A 53 -19.73 23.79 13.49
C GLU A 53 -18.50 22.99 13.90
N GLY A 54 -18.64 22.10 14.89
CA GLY A 54 -17.59 21.16 15.29
C GLY A 54 -17.15 20.26 14.13
N ASN A 55 -18.09 19.69 13.38
CA ASN A 55 -17.79 18.86 12.21
C ASN A 55 -17.05 19.65 11.12
N THR A 56 -17.47 20.88 10.84
CA THR A 56 -16.81 21.76 9.86
C THR A 56 -15.34 21.98 10.20
N ILE A 57 -15.02 22.24 11.48
CA ILE A 57 -13.64 22.40 11.94
C ILE A 57 -12.86 21.10 11.79
N LEU A 58 -13.46 19.96 12.15
CA LEU A 58 -12.81 18.65 12.01
C LEU A 58 -12.52 18.32 10.53
N ASP A 59 -13.42 18.67 9.63
CA ASP A 59 -13.23 18.46 8.19
C ASP A 59 -12.12 19.36 7.64
N GLN A 60 -12.10 20.65 8.02
CA GLN A 60 -11.00 21.56 7.70
C GLN A 60 -9.65 21.02 8.20
N GLN A 61 -9.62 20.47 9.42
CA GLN A 61 -8.40 19.84 9.95
C GLN A 61 -8.03 18.56 9.19
N ARG A 62 -8.99 17.73 8.76
CA ARG A 62 -8.72 16.49 8.01
C ARG A 62 -8.13 16.77 6.64
N LEU A 63 -8.56 17.85 5.97
CA LEU A 63 -8.01 18.27 4.67
C LEU A 63 -6.53 18.67 4.76
N LEU A 64 -6.07 19.16 5.91
CA LEU A 64 -4.68 19.54 6.14
C LEU A 64 -3.79 18.39 6.61
N ARG A 65 -4.36 17.22 6.93
CA ARG A 65 -3.56 16.07 7.37
C ARG A 65 -2.94 15.40 6.15
N PRO A 66 -1.61 15.21 6.12
CA PRO A 66 -0.98 14.48 5.03
C PRO A 66 -1.40 13.01 5.08
N VAL A 67 -1.50 12.40 3.90
CA VAL A 67 -1.63 10.94 3.78
C VAL A 67 -0.24 10.34 4.01
N SER A 68 -0.14 9.41 4.96
CA SER A 68 1.11 8.68 5.19
C SER A 68 1.53 7.93 3.91
N PRO A 69 2.83 7.92 3.56
CA PRO A 69 3.31 7.15 2.41
C PRO A 69 2.97 5.67 2.60
N HIS A 70 2.59 4.99 1.51
CA HIS A 70 2.14 3.60 1.56
C HIS A 70 2.90 2.74 0.55
N LEU A 71 2.56 2.83 -0.73
CA LEU A 71 3.13 1.96 -1.76
C LEU A 71 4.60 2.31 -2.02
N GLU A 72 5.02 3.56 -1.80
CA GLU A 72 6.41 3.95 -2.01
C GLU A 72 7.36 3.36 -0.97
N ILE A 73 6.88 3.10 0.25
CA ILE A 73 7.74 2.68 1.37
C ILE A 73 7.55 1.21 1.79
N TYR A 74 6.54 0.53 1.27
CA TYR A 74 6.23 -0.85 1.63
C TYR A 74 7.15 -1.86 0.93
N ASP A 75 7.36 -3.04 1.54
CA ASP A 75 8.16 -4.11 0.94
C ASP A 75 7.57 -4.56 -0.41
N LYS A 76 8.34 -4.38 -1.48
CA LYS A 76 7.97 -4.74 -2.85
C LYS A 76 7.62 -6.22 -3.00
N LYS A 77 8.15 -7.10 -2.14
CA LYS A 77 7.82 -8.53 -2.13
C LYS A 77 6.35 -8.80 -1.83
N GLN A 78 5.70 -7.91 -1.08
CA GLN A 78 4.29 -8.03 -0.70
C GLN A 78 3.36 -7.25 -1.63
N THR A 79 3.83 -6.14 -2.21
CA THR A 79 3.03 -5.29 -3.10
C THR A 79 3.13 -5.72 -4.56
N TYR A 80 4.29 -5.54 -5.19
CA TYR A 80 4.48 -5.71 -6.64
C TYR A 80 4.80 -7.14 -7.08
N PHE A 81 5.51 -7.90 -6.24
CA PHE A 81 5.86 -9.30 -6.55
C PHE A 81 4.86 -10.31 -5.97
N GLY A 82 3.82 -9.84 -5.28
CA GLY A 82 2.72 -10.66 -4.78
C GLY A 82 1.74 -11.05 -5.89
N GLY A 83 1.12 -12.24 -5.79
CA GLY A 83 0.19 -12.72 -6.81
C GLY A 83 -1.13 -11.93 -6.92
N SER A 84 -1.46 -11.07 -5.94
CA SER A 84 -2.71 -10.30 -5.94
C SER A 84 -2.72 -9.21 -7.01
N ILE A 85 -1.64 -8.41 -7.14
CA ILE A 85 -1.60 -7.34 -8.15
C ILE A 85 -1.59 -7.93 -9.55
N TRP A 86 -0.88 -9.04 -9.75
CA TRP A 86 -0.83 -9.73 -11.03
C TRP A 86 -2.17 -10.34 -11.41
N GLN A 87 -2.99 -10.84 -10.46
CA GLN A 87 -4.38 -11.23 -10.76
C GLN A 87 -5.17 -10.09 -11.39
N ARG A 88 -5.00 -8.87 -10.86
CA ARG A 88 -5.69 -7.69 -11.35
C ARG A 88 -5.15 -7.27 -12.72
N PHE A 89 -3.83 -7.19 -12.88
CA PHE A 89 -3.22 -6.80 -14.15
C PHE A 89 -3.51 -7.78 -15.27
N THR A 90 -3.39 -9.09 -15.03
CA THR A 90 -3.73 -10.08 -16.05
C THR A 90 -5.22 -10.09 -16.35
N GLY A 91 -6.08 -9.98 -15.33
CA GLY A 91 -7.54 -9.91 -15.52
C GLY A 91 -7.96 -8.68 -16.33
N ALA A 92 -7.51 -7.49 -15.91
CA ALA A 92 -7.79 -6.25 -16.61
C ALA A 92 -7.19 -6.23 -18.03
N GLY A 93 -5.98 -6.78 -18.21
CA GLY A 93 -5.34 -6.91 -19.51
C GLY A 93 -6.12 -7.82 -20.46
N LEU A 94 -6.57 -8.99 -19.99
CA LEU A 94 -7.37 -9.93 -20.77
C LEU A 94 -8.73 -9.36 -21.14
N SER A 95 -9.46 -8.80 -20.16
CA SER A 95 -10.75 -8.15 -20.41
C SER A 95 -10.61 -6.94 -21.33
N GLY A 96 -9.60 -6.10 -21.09
CA GLY A 96 -9.30 -4.92 -21.91
C GLY A 96 -9.00 -5.31 -23.35
N ALA A 97 -8.13 -6.30 -23.56
CA ALA A 97 -7.82 -6.82 -24.90
C ALA A 97 -9.07 -7.37 -25.60
N LEU A 98 -9.91 -8.14 -24.90
CA LEU A 98 -11.16 -8.66 -25.44
C LEU A 98 -12.11 -7.54 -25.87
N TYR A 99 -12.37 -6.56 -25.01
CA TYR A 99 -13.30 -5.47 -25.32
C TYR A 99 -12.77 -4.54 -26.40
N VAL A 100 -11.48 -4.19 -26.38
CA VAL A 100 -10.85 -3.39 -27.43
C VAL A 100 -10.94 -4.11 -28.77
N TYR A 101 -10.60 -5.40 -28.80
CA TYR A 101 -10.68 -6.19 -30.04
C TYR A 101 -12.12 -6.31 -30.54
N ALA A 102 -13.08 -6.64 -29.67
CA ALA A 102 -14.48 -6.78 -30.05
C ALA A 102 -15.07 -5.47 -30.59
N ALA A 103 -14.79 -4.34 -29.94
CA ALA A 103 -15.22 -3.02 -30.39
C ALA A 103 -14.55 -2.66 -31.73
N ALA A 104 -13.23 -2.84 -31.85
CA ALA A 104 -12.50 -2.57 -33.08
C ALA A 104 -13.03 -3.41 -34.24
N TYR A 105 -13.24 -4.71 -34.02
CA TYR A 105 -13.80 -5.64 -34.99
C TYR A 105 -15.19 -5.20 -35.46
N LEU A 106 -16.07 -4.80 -34.53
CA LEU A 106 -17.40 -4.30 -34.86
C LEU A 106 -17.36 -3.03 -35.73
N THR A 107 -16.43 -2.12 -35.43
CA THR A 107 -16.27 -0.86 -36.17
C THR A 107 -15.46 -0.99 -37.46
N ALA A 108 -14.75 -2.11 -37.65
CA ALA A 108 -13.79 -2.28 -38.73
C ALA A 108 -14.38 -2.04 -40.13
N PRO A 109 -15.60 -2.51 -40.48
CA PRO A 109 -16.19 -2.26 -41.79
C PRO A 109 -16.48 -0.78 -42.07
N LEU A 110 -16.74 0.02 -41.02
CA LEU A 110 -17.03 1.46 -41.15
C LEU A 110 -15.76 2.27 -41.42
N LEU A 111 -14.60 1.75 -40.99
CA LEU A 111 -13.30 2.41 -41.07
C LEU A 111 -12.41 1.82 -42.18
N GLY A 112 -12.88 0.79 -42.89
CA GLY A 112 -12.10 0.07 -43.89
C GLY A 112 -10.94 -0.72 -43.28
N TRP A 113 -11.04 -1.14 -42.02
CA TRP A 113 -10.01 -1.95 -41.35
C TRP A 113 -10.22 -3.44 -41.62
N HIS A 114 -9.11 -4.17 -41.70
CA HIS A 114 -9.08 -5.62 -41.90
C HIS A 114 -8.70 -6.35 -40.61
N LEU A 115 -9.70 -6.69 -39.79
CA LEU A 115 -9.55 -7.39 -38.51
C LEU A 115 -10.14 -8.81 -38.52
N GLU A 116 -10.58 -9.30 -39.68
CA GLU A 116 -10.98 -10.69 -39.88
C GLU A 116 -9.83 -11.67 -39.65
N SER A 117 -10.17 -12.88 -39.25
CA SER A 117 -9.20 -13.93 -38.90
C SER A 117 -8.13 -14.15 -39.97
N GLN A 118 -8.50 -14.08 -41.26
CA GLN A 118 -7.56 -14.24 -42.37
C GLN A 118 -6.46 -13.16 -42.37
N SER A 119 -6.84 -11.90 -42.17
CA SER A 119 -5.91 -10.78 -42.14
C SER A 119 -5.00 -10.82 -40.91
N LEU A 120 -5.55 -11.20 -39.75
CA LEU A 120 -4.76 -11.39 -38.54
C LEU A 120 -3.75 -12.54 -38.67
N VAL A 121 -4.17 -13.68 -39.24
CA VAL A 121 -3.28 -14.83 -39.48
C VAL A 121 -2.18 -14.46 -40.46
N ALA A 122 -2.50 -13.76 -41.56
CA ALA A 122 -1.51 -13.30 -42.53
C ALA A 122 -0.51 -12.32 -41.91
N ALA A 123 -0.98 -11.34 -41.14
CA ALA A 123 -0.13 -10.38 -40.44
C ALA A 123 0.78 -11.08 -39.43
N PHE A 124 0.25 -12.02 -38.65
CA PHE A 124 1.03 -12.80 -37.69
C PHE A 124 2.04 -13.72 -38.38
N ALA A 125 1.67 -14.33 -39.51
CA ALA A 125 2.54 -15.19 -40.30
C ALA A 125 3.74 -14.44 -40.92
N ALA A 126 3.58 -13.15 -41.22
CA ALA A 126 4.66 -12.30 -41.72
C ALA A 126 5.71 -11.92 -40.66
N LEU A 127 5.42 -12.12 -39.37
CA LEU A 127 6.35 -11.77 -38.30
C LEU A 127 7.60 -12.68 -38.28
N PRO A 128 8.77 -12.15 -37.89
CA PRO A 128 9.94 -12.96 -37.56
C PRO A 128 9.63 -13.97 -36.45
N VAL A 129 10.33 -15.11 -36.45
CA VAL A 129 10.10 -16.20 -35.47
C VAL A 129 10.15 -15.69 -34.02
N ALA A 130 11.13 -14.86 -33.68
CA ALA A 130 11.25 -14.27 -32.35
C ALA A 130 10.02 -13.43 -31.96
N ALA A 131 9.50 -12.63 -32.89
CA ALA A 131 8.30 -11.82 -32.65
C ALA A 131 7.05 -12.69 -32.50
N LYS A 132 6.90 -13.76 -33.29
CA LYS A 132 5.80 -14.74 -33.15
C LYS A 132 5.80 -15.36 -31.75
N THR A 133 6.95 -15.83 -31.30
CA THR A 133 7.11 -16.44 -29.98
C THR A 133 6.82 -15.45 -28.86
N GLY A 134 7.34 -14.22 -28.97
CA GLY A 134 7.08 -13.16 -27.99
C GLY A 134 5.61 -12.80 -27.87
N VAL A 135 4.92 -12.59 -29.01
CA VAL A 135 3.49 -12.29 -29.03
C VAL A 135 2.66 -13.45 -28.47
N LYS A 136 2.96 -14.70 -28.86
CA LYS A 136 2.29 -15.88 -28.28
C LYS A 136 2.47 -15.94 -26.76
N PHE A 137 3.68 -15.69 -26.26
CA PHE A 137 3.95 -15.71 -24.82
C PHE A 137 3.18 -14.60 -24.08
N VAL A 138 3.23 -13.36 -24.57
CA VAL A 138 2.53 -12.23 -23.95
C VAL A 138 1.01 -12.41 -23.99
N ALA A 139 0.46 -13.07 -25.01
CA ALA A 139 -0.96 -13.39 -25.07
C ALA A 139 -1.34 -14.54 -24.12
N ALA A 140 -0.53 -15.60 -24.06
CA ALA A 140 -0.85 -16.81 -23.31
C ALA A 140 -0.53 -16.72 -21.81
N TRP A 141 0.61 -16.12 -21.43
CA TRP A 141 1.05 -16.09 -20.03
C TRP A 141 0.05 -15.43 -19.08
N PRO A 142 -0.54 -14.26 -19.40
CA PRO A 142 -1.54 -13.64 -18.54
C PRO A 142 -2.74 -14.55 -18.29
N LEU A 143 -3.20 -15.28 -19.31
CA LEU A 143 -4.31 -16.23 -19.19
C LEU A 143 -3.97 -17.38 -18.24
N VAL A 144 -2.81 -18.01 -18.43
CA VAL A 144 -2.37 -19.13 -17.60
C VAL A 144 -2.12 -18.69 -16.15
N PHE A 145 -1.44 -17.57 -15.95
CA PHE A 145 -1.21 -17.02 -14.61
C PHE A 145 -2.55 -16.69 -13.93
N HIS A 146 -3.45 -15.98 -14.60
CA HIS A 146 -4.76 -15.60 -14.06
C HIS A 146 -5.59 -16.81 -13.67
N PHE A 147 -5.51 -17.89 -14.46
CA PHE A 147 -6.20 -19.14 -14.19
C PHE A 147 -5.67 -19.82 -12.92
N TYR A 148 -4.36 -20.11 -12.84
CA TYR A 148 -3.78 -20.77 -11.66
C TYR A 148 -3.91 -19.94 -10.39
N ASN A 149 -3.66 -18.64 -10.49
CA ASN A 149 -3.78 -17.73 -9.37
C ASN A 149 -5.25 -17.51 -8.98
N GLY A 150 -6.17 -17.57 -9.94
CA GLY A 150 -7.62 -17.60 -9.72
C GLY A 150 -8.08 -18.83 -8.94
N ILE A 151 -7.56 -20.03 -9.26
CA ILE A 151 -7.82 -21.24 -8.46
C ILE A 151 -7.39 -21.02 -7.01
N ARG A 152 -6.22 -20.42 -6.76
CA ARG A 152 -5.79 -20.08 -5.39
C ARG A 152 -6.78 -19.14 -4.70
N HIS A 153 -7.30 -18.14 -5.41
CA HIS A 153 -8.32 -17.24 -4.86
C HIS A 153 -9.59 -18.01 -4.47
N LEU A 154 -10.08 -18.91 -5.32
CA LEU A 154 -11.24 -19.76 -4.99
C LEU A 154 -10.97 -20.67 -3.78
N VAL A 155 -9.75 -21.19 -3.63
CA VAL A 155 -9.35 -21.95 -2.43
C VAL A 155 -9.33 -21.04 -1.18
N TYR A 156 -8.90 -19.79 -1.31
CA TYR A 156 -8.93 -18.81 -0.23
C TYR A 156 -10.36 -18.41 0.15
N ASP A 157 -11.29 -18.36 -0.79
CA ASP A 157 -12.72 -18.11 -0.51
C ASP A 157 -13.33 -19.23 0.36
N LEU A 158 -12.76 -20.44 0.33
CA LEU A 158 -13.10 -21.55 1.22
C LEU A 158 -12.37 -21.50 2.58
N ALA A 159 -11.68 -20.41 2.91
CA ALA A 159 -10.88 -20.25 4.13
C ALA A 159 -9.69 -21.24 4.27
N ILE A 160 -9.21 -21.81 3.16
CA ILE A 160 -8.14 -22.82 3.16
C ILE A 160 -6.78 -22.20 2.81
N GLY A 161 -5.71 -22.64 3.47
CA GLY A 161 -4.33 -22.34 3.04
C GLY A 161 -3.76 -20.98 3.49
N PHE A 162 -4.31 -20.38 4.56
CA PHE A 162 -3.89 -19.09 5.10
C PHE A 162 -2.61 -19.10 5.96
N SER A 163 -1.96 -20.26 6.11
CA SER A 163 -0.65 -20.29 6.78
C SER A 163 0.38 -19.53 5.93
N LYS A 164 1.23 -18.72 6.56
CA LYS A 164 2.28 -17.94 5.86
C LYS A 164 3.15 -18.82 4.96
N LYS A 165 3.52 -20.02 5.43
CA LYS A 165 4.32 -20.99 4.66
C LYS A 165 3.59 -21.41 3.39
N THR A 166 2.32 -21.77 3.50
CA THR A 166 1.47 -22.18 2.36
C THR A 166 1.33 -21.04 1.36
N ILE A 167 1.08 -19.82 1.81
CA ILE A 167 0.93 -18.64 0.93
C ILE A 167 2.22 -18.41 0.13
N ILE A 168 3.39 -18.44 0.78
CA ILE A 168 4.68 -18.22 0.12
C ILE A 168 4.98 -19.33 -0.90
N GLN A 169 4.82 -20.59 -0.50
CA GLN A 169 5.05 -21.74 -1.38
C GLN A 169 4.09 -21.73 -2.58
N GLY A 170 2.80 -21.52 -2.34
CA GLY A 170 1.79 -21.41 -3.39
C GLY A 170 2.08 -20.27 -4.35
N GLY A 171 2.59 -19.13 -3.86
CA GLY A 171 3.06 -18.03 -4.69
C GLY A 171 4.13 -18.46 -5.70
N TYR A 172 5.21 -19.10 -5.23
CA TYR A 172 6.28 -19.59 -6.12
C TYR A 172 5.79 -20.68 -7.08
N MET A 173 4.92 -21.58 -6.62
CA MET A 173 4.34 -22.62 -7.47
C MET A 173 3.53 -22.02 -8.62
N ILE A 174 2.70 -21.00 -8.36
CA ILE A 174 1.91 -20.33 -9.39
C ILE A 174 2.80 -19.64 -10.41
N TRP A 175 3.82 -18.90 -9.96
CA TRP A 175 4.79 -18.26 -10.85
C TRP A 175 5.49 -19.30 -11.74
N GLY A 176 6.08 -20.35 -11.15
CA GLY A 176 6.77 -21.40 -11.90
C GLY A 176 5.84 -22.15 -12.85
N ALA A 177 4.70 -22.63 -12.37
CA ALA A 177 3.75 -23.38 -13.18
C ALA A 177 3.21 -22.53 -14.34
N SER A 178 2.90 -21.25 -14.12
CA SER A 178 2.40 -20.39 -15.19
C SER A 178 3.41 -20.23 -16.33
N VAL A 179 4.70 -20.05 -16.01
CA VAL A 179 5.76 -19.91 -17.02
C VAL A 179 5.97 -21.24 -17.75
N VAL A 180 6.10 -22.35 -17.02
CA VAL A 180 6.33 -23.68 -17.62
C VAL A 180 5.17 -24.08 -18.54
N THR A 181 3.93 -23.94 -18.06
CA THR A 181 2.74 -24.24 -18.88
C THR A 181 2.68 -23.33 -20.10
N THR A 182 2.95 -22.03 -19.96
CA THR A 182 2.95 -21.13 -21.12
C THR A 182 4.01 -21.53 -22.14
N VAL A 183 5.23 -21.83 -21.71
CA VAL A 183 6.30 -22.28 -22.59
C VAL A 183 5.89 -23.57 -23.31
N GLY A 184 5.27 -24.53 -22.60
CA GLY A 184 4.70 -25.73 -23.22
C GLY A 184 3.66 -25.42 -24.30
N LEU A 185 2.76 -24.47 -24.03
CA LEU A 185 1.74 -24.01 -25.01
C LEU A 185 2.36 -23.33 -26.24
N LEU A 186 3.58 -22.81 -26.18
CA LEU A 186 4.23 -22.21 -27.35
C LEU A 186 4.65 -23.25 -28.40
N PHE A 187 4.88 -24.50 -27.97
CA PHE A 187 5.30 -25.61 -28.82
C PHE A 187 4.12 -26.40 -29.41
N LEU A 188 2.90 -26.08 -29.00
CA LEU A 188 1.66 -26.56 -29.61
C LEU A 188 1.19 -25.58 -30.70
#